data_AF-A0A1D9GTC3-F1
#
_entry.id   AF-A0A1D9GTC3-F1
#
_cell.length_a   1.000
_cell.length_b   1.000
_cell.length_c   1.000
_cell.angle_alpha   90.00
_cell.angle_beta   90.00
_cell.angle_gamma   90.00
#
_symmetry.space_group_name_H-M   'P 1'
#
loop_
_entity.id
_entity.type
_entity.pdbx_description
1 polymer ?
#
loop_
_entity_poly.entity_id
_entity_poly.type
_entity_poly.pdbx_seq_one_letter_code
_entity_poly.pdbx_strand_id
1 'polypeptide(L)'
;MIAEPTEPWMNNVHETLNRYTVRFFTGSFEQDLTKRFEQFGQNATWWVSPDWKVIYIATEWTDYKQGNGPDGYGVTLHKLWKSTDGGMTWRRLAWPEVNNIGQLSFLDADRGYAIGWGPRIWRTADGGEHWEEVKAPALAYEVDSERTRAAQMSARADVRPIKGTRFELTAASLEKNGVLFFAFFSPEPYRGQKAVSLVYALRWEDPADIFARADEPRGPEIVIPEATVVDVLWVRGGERGPRGNALYLLTEQDLPHNHDIPHDTDRARPAGVWRWTGERATHLKTFDDDIRPDALYVGKDGLLLIDASSSRNEHDIALVSRDGGESWTRQDEGPGAAGGHFENGGTTKWRYFGYSLLSREIH
;
A
#
# COMPACT_ATOMS: atom_id res chain seq x y z
N MET A 1 -19.81 36.08 7.76
CA MET A 1 -19.91 35.04 6.73
C MET A 1 -20.17 33.75 7.47
N ILE A 2 -21.41 33.24 7.45
CA ILE A 2 -21.73 31.96 8.09
C ILE A 2 -21.31 30.89 7.07
N ALA A 3 -20.37 30.03 7.44
CA ALA A 3 -19.98 28.91 6.58
C ALA A 3 -21.18 27.96 6.47
N GLU A 4 -21.84 27.95 5.32
CA GLU A 4 -22.85 26.95 5.01
C GLU A 4 -22.14 25.67 4.54
N PRO A 5 -22.48 24.50 5.08
CA PRO A 5 -21.91 23.26 4.58
C PRO A 5 -22.34 23.03 3.13
N THR A 6 -21.41 22.49 2.35
CA THR A 6 -21.61 22.21 0.93
C THR A 6 -22.76 21.22 0.67
N GLU A 7 -23.11 20.39 1.65
CA GLU A 7 -24.21 19.42 1.54
C GLU A 7 -25.07 19.34 2.82
N PRO A 8 -26.40 19.16 2.71
CA PRO A 8 -27.32 19.25 3.86
C PRO A 8 -27.01 18.30 5.03
N TRP A 9 -26.42 17.13 4.76
CA TRP A 9 -26.08 16.13 5.78
C TRP A 9 -24.82 16.48 6.58
N MET A 10 -23.94 17.36 6.07
CA MET A 10 -22.76 17.84 6.80
C MET A 10 -23.13 18.72 8.00
N ASN A 11 -24.40 19.11 8.14
CA ASN A 11 -24.93 19.75 9.36
C ASN A 11 -25.33 18.75 10.44
N ASN A 12 -25.36 17.44 10.17
CA ASN A 12 -25.75 16.47 11.17
C ASN A 12 -24.66 16.32 12.23
N VAL A 13 -24.97 16.73 13.46
CA VAL A 13 -24.07 16.64 14.62
C VAL A 13 -23.74 15.19 15.01
N HIS A 14 -24.55 14.23 14.55
CA HIS A 14 -24.31 12.80 14.77
C HIS A 14 -23.42 12.15 13.70
N GLU A 15 -22.91 12.92 12.72
CA GLU A 15 -22.10 12.45 11.60
C GLU A 15 -20.75 13.18 11.49
N THR A 16 -20.28 13.80 12.57
CA THR A 16 -19.06 14.65 12.56
C THR A 16 -17.82 13.93 12.03
N LEU A 17 -17.68 12.63 12.31
CA LEU A 17 -16.57 11.78 11.83
C LEU A 17 -16.67 11.37 10.35
N ASN A 18 -17.83 11.62 9.74
CA ASN A 18 -18.21 11.15 8.42
C ASN A 18 -18.34 12.26 7.38
N ARG A 19 -17.94 13.51 7.70
CA ARG A 19 -18.05 14.69 6.83
C ARG A 19 -16.98 14.76 5.74
N TYR A 20 -16.82 13.68 4.99
CA TYR A 20 -15.82 13.55 3.93
C TYR A 20 -16.47 13.14 2.62
N THR A 21 -15.85 13.55 1.52
CA THR A 21 -16.31 13.26 0.17
C THR A 21 -15.10 12.97 -0.69
N VAL A 22 -15.17 11.87 -1.44
CA VAL A 22 -14.17 11.52 -2.44
C VAL A 22 -14.55 12.21 -3.73
N ARG A 23 -13.65 13.03 -4.28
CA ARG A 23 -13.84 13.73 -5.54
C ARG A 23 -12.68 13.47 -6.47
N PHE A 24 -12.97 13.20 -7.75
CA PHE A 24 -11.97 13.12 -8.81
C PHE A 24 -12.16 14.29 -9.76
N PHE A 25 -11.05 14.93 -10.13
CA PHE A 25 -11.02 16.06 -11.05
C PHE A 25 -10.07 15.76 -12.21
N THR A 26 -10.41 16.26 -13.39
CA THR A 26 -9.55 16.21 -14.58
C THR A 26 -9.35 17.62 -15.13
N GLY A 27 -8.16 17.91 -15.65
CA GLY A 27 -7.86 19.18 -16.32
C GLY A 27 -6.38 19.28 -16.64
N SER A 28 -5.94 20.46 -17.08
CA SER A 28 -4.53 20.82 -17.18
C SER A 28 -4.20 21.91 -16.16
N PHE A 29 -2.92 22.20 -15.96
CA PHE A 29 -2.49 23.31 -15.08
C PHE A 29 -2.92 24.70 -15.60
N GLU A 30 -3.29 24.80 -16.88
CA GLU A 30 -3.65 26.05 -17.55
C GLU A 30 -5.16 26.28 -17.61
N GLN A 31 -5.97 25.27 -17.29
CA GLN A 31 -7.43 25.30 -17.44
C GLN A 31 -8.11 24.93 -16.12
N ASP A 32 -9.39 25.30 -16.00
CA ASP A 32 -10.19 24.93 -14.84
C ASP A 32 -10.30 23.41 -14.70
N LEU A 33 -10.13 22.94 -13.46
CA LEU A 33 -10.36 21.54 -13.11
C LEU A 33 -11.84 21.22 -13.20
N THR A 34 -12.18 20.17 -13.95
CA THR A 34 -13.55 19.67 -14.07
C THR A 34 -13.76 18.51 -13.09
N LYS A 35 -14.76 18.62 -12.21
CA LYS A 35 -15.18 17.50 -11.35
C LYS A 35 -15.78 16.39 -12.21
N ARG A 36 -15.23 15.19 -12.08
CA ARG A 36 -15.59 13.99 -12.86
C ARG A 36 -16.25 12.90 -12.02
N PHE A 37 -15.97 12.86 -10.72
CA PHE A 37 -16.54 11.89 -9.79
C PHE A 37 -16.79 12.56 -8.44
N GLU A 38 -17.85 12.13 -7.77
CA GLU A 38 -18.15 12.51 -6.40
C GLU A 38 -18.93 11.38 -5.71
N GLN A 39 -18.46 10.92 -4.57
CA GLN A 39 -19.14 9.96 -3.70
C GLN A 39 -18.82 10.22 -2.23
N PHE A 40 -19.73 9.81 -1.35
CA PHE A 40 -19.44 9.73 0.07
C PHE A 40 -18.31 8.74 0.32
N GLY A 41 -17.34 9.18 1.10
CA GLY A 41 -16.19 8.36 1.45
C GLY A 41 -15.23 9.15 2.32
N GLN A 42 -14.72 8.50 3.37
CA GLN A 42 -13.67 9.03 4.24
C GLN A 42 -12.29 8.86 3.60
N ASN A 43 -12.13 7.81 2.80
CA ASN A 43 -10.89 7.52 2.11
C ASN A 43 -11.17 6.95 0.71
N ALA A 44 -10.15 6.96 -0.13
CA ALA A 44 -10.18 6.30 -1.43
C ALA A 44 -8.82 5.74 -1.83
N THR A 45 -8.86 4.68 -2.62
CA THR A 45 -7.72 4.21 -3.39
C THR A 45 -8.14 4.12 -4.85
N TRP A 46 -7.20 4.29 -5.77
CA TRP A 46 -7.49 4.36 -7.19
C TRP A 46 -6.37 3.78 -8.04
N TRP A 47 -6.72 3.45 -9.26
CA TRP A 47 -5.78 3.15 -10.33
C TRP A 47 -6.25 3.80 -11.62
N VAL A 48 -5.30 4.27 -12.44
CA VAL A 48 -5.56 4.83 -13.76
C VAL A 48 -4.69 4.13 -14.80
N SER A 49 -5.28 3.80 -15.94
CA SER A 49 -4.55 3.18 -17.05
C SER A 49 -3.52 4.14 -17.65
N PRO A 50 -2.44 3.63 -18.27
CA PRO A 50 -1.43 4.49 -18.90
C PRO A 50 -1.96 5.44 -19.98
N ASP A 51 -3.08 5.10 -20.62
CA ASP A 51 -3.77 5.92 -21.61
C ASP A 51 -4.85 6.83 -21.00
N TRP A 52 -4.97 6.86 -19.68
CA TRP A 52 -5.89 7.69 -18.89
C TRP A 52 -7.39 7.42 -19.14
N LYS A 53 -7.74 6.37 -19.88
CA LYS A 53 -9.14 6.07 -20.21
C LYS A 53 -9.84 5.26 -19.14
N VAL A 54 -9.16 4.27 -18.58
CA VAL A 54 -9.73 3.37 -17.60
C VAL A 54 -9.30 3.81 -16.22
N ILE A 55 -10.28 4.08 -15.36
CA ILE A 55 -10.05 4.55 -14.00
C ILE A 55 -10.86 3.68 -13.06
N TYR A 56 -10.22 3.14 -12.04
CA TYR A 56 -10.87 2.49 -10.92
C TYR A 56 -10.75 3.36 -9.68
N ILE A 57 -11.85 3.53 -8.94
CA ILE A 57 -11.86 4.19 -7.63
C ILE A 57 -12.58 3.27 -6.65
N ALA A 58 -11.93 2.93 -5.55
CA ALA A 58 -12.58 2.36 -4.38
C ALA A 58 -12.76 3.45 -3.31
N THR A 59 -13.97 3.60 -2.81
CA THR A 59 -14.30 4.52 -1.72
C THR A 59 -14.55 3.75 -0.43
N GLU A 60 -14.06 4.27 0.69
CA GLU A 60 -14.25 3.69 2.03
C GLU A 60 -15.16 4.56 2.89
N TRP A 61 -16.04 3.92 3.68
CA TRP A 61 -16.91 4.57 4.64
C TRP A 61 -17.03 3.76 5.92
N THR A 62 -16.81 4.40 7.08
CA THR A 62 -17.04 3.79 8.40
C THR A 62 -18.40 4.18 8.95
N ASP A 63 -19.22 3.18 9.29
CA ASP A 63 -20.44 3.42 10.05
C ASP A 63 -20.17 3.43 11.56
N TYR A 64 -19.90 4.62 12.12
CA TYR A 64 -19.67 4.81 13.55
C TYR A 64 -20.92 4.65 14.43
N LYS A 65 -22.11 4.51 13.83
CA LYS A 65 -23.34 4.27 14.61
C LYS A 65 -23.50 2.79 14.95
N GLN A 66 -22.87 1.92 14.18
CA GLN A 66 -22.81 0.51 14.49
C GLN A 66 -21.74 0.27 15.55
N GLY A 67 -21.99 -0.72 16.42
CA GLY A 67 -20.94 -1.23 17.28
C GLY A 67 -19.78 -1.76 16.45
N ASN A 68 -18.60 -1.88 17.07
CA ASN A 68 -17.47 -2.50 16.39
C ASN A 68 -17.87 -3.88 15.84
N GLY A 69 -17.43 -4.16 14.62
CA GLY A 69 -17.59 -5.45 13.99
C GLY A 69 -16.92 -6.57 14.79
N PRO A 70 -17.11 -7.83 14.37
CA PRO A 70 -16.45 -8.97 14.99
C PRO A 70 -14.91 -8.86 14.96
N ASP A 71 -14.37 -8.03 14.06
CA ASP A 71 -12.96 -7.69 14.00
C ASP A 71 -12.52 -6.64 15.04
N GLY A 72 -13.42 -6.06 15.84
CA GLY A 72 -13.09 -5.04 16.83
C GLY A 72 -12.84 -3.64 16.25
N TYR A 73 -13.03 -3.44 14.95
CA TYR A 73 -13.00 -2.12 14.29
C TYR A 73 -14.42 -1.66 13.96
N GLY A 74 -14.60 -0.38 13.63
CA GLY A 74 -15.89 0.11 13.10
C GLY A 74 -16.28 -0.63 11.82
N VAL A 75 -17.57 -0.66 11.51
CA VAL A 75 -18.05 -1.31 10.27
C VAL A 75 -17.63 -0.46 9.08
N THR A 76 -16.53 -0.86 8.44
CA THR A 76 -16.04 -0.26 7.20
C THR A 76 -16.69 -0.89 5.98
N LEU A 77 -17.17 -0.05 5.06
CA LEU A 77 -17.83 -0.40 3.83
C LEU A 77 -17.06 0.18 2.64
N HIS A 78 -16.83 -0.63 1.62
CA HIS A 78 -16.10 -0.23 0.43
C HIS A 78 -16.98 -0.36 -0.81
N LYS A 79 -16.88 0.62 -1.72
CA LYS A 79 -17.56 0.60 -3.02
C LYS A 79 -16.54 0.78 -4.11
N LEU A 80 -16.65 -0.03 -5.16
CA LEU A 80 -15.76 0.01 -6.31
C LEU A 80 -16.46 0.60 -7.52
N TRP A 81 -15.78 1.52 -8.19
CA TRP A 81 -16.25 2.26 -9.34
C TRP A 81 -15.26 2.14 -10.49
N LYS A 82 -15.78 2.10 -11.72
CA LYS A 82 -14.99 2.06 -12.95
C LYS A 82 -15.49 3.11 -13.94
N SER A 83 -14.56 3.79 -14.58
CA SER A 83 -14.77 4.56 -15.80
C SER A 83 -13.93 3.94 -16.93
N THR A 84 -14.42 4.02 -18.16
CA THR A 84 -13.70 3.58 -19.38
C THR A 84 -13.54 4.70 -20.41
N ASP A 85 -13.91 5.92 -20.05
CA ASP A 85 -13.92 7.10 -20.92
C ASP A 85 -13.20 8.32 -20.29
N GLY A 86 -12.22 8.05 -19.43
CA GLY A 86 -11.41 9.08 -18.78
C GLY A 86 -12.13 9.83 -17.67
N GLY A 87 -13.09 9.17 -17.02
CA GLY A 87 -13.87 9.72 -15.92
C GLY A 87 -15.09 10.53 -16.35
N MET A 88 -15.48 10.50 -17.63
CA MET A 88 -16.69 11.20 -18.09
C MET A 88 -17.96 10.51 -17.59
N THR A 89 -17.97 9.18 -17.61
CA THR A 89 -19.03 8.34 -17.03
C THR A 89 -18.45 7.30 -16.09
N TRP A 90 -19.26 6.92 -15.09
CA TRP A 90 -18.86 5.98 -14.04
C TRP A 90 -19.92 4.91 -13.86
N ARG A 91 -19.47 3.67 -13.69
CA ARG A 91 -20.30 2.53 -13.31
C ARG A 91 -19.80 1.98 -11.98
N ARG A 92 -20.75 1.69 -11.08
CA ARG A 92 -20.46 0.95 -9.86
C ARG A 92 -20.28 -0.54 -10.20
N LEU A 93 -19.16 -1.13 -9.78
CA LEU A 93 -18.90 -2.55 -9.94
C LEU A 93 -19.56 -3.36 -8.82
N ALA A 94 -19.85 -4.63 -9.11
CA ALA A 94 -20.31 -5.56 -8.10
C ALA A 94 -19.16 -5.88 -7.14
N TRP A 95 -19.27 -5.40 -5.91
CA TRP A 95 -18.28 -5.63 -4.86
C TRP A 95 -19.01 -5.86 -3.53
N PRO A 96 -18.68 -6.94 -2.80
CA PRO A 96 -19.19 -7.11 -1.43
C PRO A 96 -18.67 -5.98 -0.57
N GLU A 97 -19.53 -5.05 -0.13
CA GLU A 97 -19.08 -3.83 0.55
C GLU A 97 -18.27 -4.11 1.83
N VAL A 98 -18.48 -5.27 2.43
CA VAL A 98 -17.75 -5.72 3.62
C VAL A 98 -16.31 -6.14 3.33
N ASN A 99 -15.93 -6.34 2.07
CA ASN A 99 -14.55 -6.63 1.71
C ASN A 99 -13.82 -5.30 1.56
N ASN A 100 -12.76 -5.13 2.35
CA ASN A 100 -11.99 -3.91 2.34
C ASN A 100 -11.02 -3.85 1.16
N ILE A 101 -10.79 -2.63 0.66
CA ILE A 101 -9.83 -2.36 -0.41
C ILE A 101 -8.91 -1.25 0.10
N GLY A 102 -7.65 -1.59 0.37
CA GLY A 102 -6.59 -0.65 0.71
C GLY A 102 -5.80 -0.17 -0.50
N GLN A 103 -5.64 -1.04 -1.52
CA GLN A 103 -4.93 -0.71 -2.75
C GLN A 103 -5.59 -1.37 -3.96
N LEU A 104 -5.62 -0.64 -5.09
CA LEU A 104 -5.95 -1.17 -6.40
C LEU A 104 -4.70 -1.17 -7.26
N SER A 105 -4.38 -2.32 -7.88
CA SER A 105 -3.17 -2.47 -8.68
C SER A 105 -3.44 -3.31 -9.91
N PHE A 106 -3.27 -2.75 -11.10
CA PHE A 106 -3.65 -3.39 -12.35
C PHE A 106 -2.47 -3.47 -13.33
N LEU A 107 -2.40 -4.59 -14.06
CA LEU A 107 -1.48 -4.79 -15.19
C LEU A 107 -1.96 -4.03 -16.42
N ASP A 108 -3.27 -4.04 -16.63
CA ASP A 108 -3.97 -3.38 -17.72
C ASP A 108 -5.44 -3.14 -17.33
N ALA A 109 -6.25 -2.68 -18.28
CA ALA A 109 -7.65 -2.34 -18.04
C ALA A 109 -8.50 -3.52 -17.51
N ASP A 110 -8.10 -4.76 -17.77
CA ASP A 110 -8.91 -5.95 -17.50
C ASP A 110 -8.32 -6.83 -16.38
N ARG A 111 -7.00 -6.79 -16.22
CA ARG A 111 -6.25 -7.67 -15.32
C ARG A 111 -5.68 -6.89 -14.15
N GLY A 112 -6.14 -7.19 -12.94
CA GLY A 112 -5.63 -6.54 -11.74
C GLY A 112 -6.01 -7.20 -10.41
N TYR A 113 -5.57 -6.53 -9.34
CA TYR A 113 -5.72 -6.93 -7.96
C TYR A 113 -6.37 -5.83 -7.13
N ALA A 114 -7.22 -6.23 -6.20
CA ALA A 114 -7.66 -5.43 -5.07
C ALA A 114 -6.99 -6.03 -3.83
N ILE A 115 -6.29 -5.20 -3.07
CA ILE A 115 -5.49 -5.64 -1.91
C ILE A 115 -6.09 -4.98 -0.68
N GLY A 116 -6.54 -5.79 0.27
CA GLY A 116 -7.11 -5.34 1.53
C GLY A 116 -6.08 -5.37 2.66
N TRP A 117 -6.47 -4.78 3.78
CA TRP A 117 -5.83 -4.98 5.09
C TRP A 117 -5.92 -6.45 5.52
N GLY A 118 -4.89 -6.90 6.27
CA GLY A 118 -4.72 -8.31 6.59
C GLY A 118 -4.30 -9.13 5.37
N PRO A 119 -4.49 -10.46 5.38
CA PRO A 119 -4.06 -11.33 4.30
C PRO A 119 -5.15 -11.51 3.23
N ARG A 120 -5.68 -10.40 2.70
CA ARG A 120 -6.75 -10.43 1.69
C ARG A 120 -6.32 -9.79 0.38
N ILE A 121 -6.35 -10.60 -0.66
CA ILE A 121 -6.04 -10.20 -2.04
C ILE A 121 -7.14 -10.76 -2.92
N TRP A 122 -7.72 -9.95 -3.80
CA TRP A 122 -8.65 -10.38 -4.83
C TRP A 122 -8.06 -10.10 -6.20
N ARG A 123 -8.39 -10.94 -7.17
CA ARG A 123 -7.94 -10.85 -8.56
C ARG A 123 -9.14 -10.74 -9.50
N THR A 124 -9.01 -9.94 -10.55
CA THR A 124 -9.94 -9.87 -11.67
C THR A 124 -9.21 -10.10 -13.00
N ALA A 125 -9.82 -10.81 -13.93
CA ALA A 125 -9.32 -10.95 -15.30
C ALA A 125 -10.25 -10.36 -16.37
N ASP A 126 -11.37 -9.75 -15.97
CA ASP A 126 -12.41 -9.21 -16.86
C ASP A 126 -12.76 -7.74 -16.56
N GLY A 127 -11.81 -7.01 -15.99
CA GLY A 127 -11.97 -5.58 -15.71
C GLY A 127 -12.92 -5.29 -14.55
N GLY A 128 -12.97 -6.21 -13.58
CA GLY A 128 -13.66 -6.06 -12.32
C GLY A 128 -15.14 -6.41 -12.37
N GLU A 129 -15.59 -7.11 -13.41
CA GLU A 129 -16.94 -7.70 -13.41
C GLU A 129 -17.01 -8.85 -12.40
N HIS A 130 -15.93 -9.64 -12.31
CA HIS A 130 -15.80 -10.71 -11.33
C HIS A 130 -14.47 -10.61 -10.59
N TRP A 131 -14.55 -10.82 -9.27
CA TRP A 131 -13.40 -10.81 -8.38
C TRP A 131 -13.30 -12.15 -7.65
N GLU A 132 -12.14 -12.77 -7.71
CA GLU A 132 -11.84 -14.02 -7.02
C GLU A 132 -10.82 -13.76 -5.90
N GLU A 133 -11.11 -14.23 -4.69
CA GLU A 133 -10.15 -14.14 -3.58
C GLU A 133 -8.98 -15.09 -3.82
N VAL A 134 -7.77 -14.54 -3.82
CA VAL A 134 -6.52 -15.29 -3.82
C VAL A 134 -6.25 -15.71 -2.38
N LYS A 135 -6.17 -17.02 -2.14
CA LYS A 135 -5.81 -17.54 -0.83
C LYS A 135 -4.40 -17.09 -0.48
N ALA A 136 -4.24 -16.41 0.65
CA ALA A 136 -2.90 -16.08 1.11
C ALA A 136 -2.14 -17.36 1.52
N PRO A 137 -0.80 -17.31 1.59
CA PRO A 137 0.01 -18.41 2.06
C PRO A 137 -0.44 -18.88 3.45
N ALA A 138 -0.32 -20.18 3.76
CA ALA A 138 -0.71 -20.73 5.06
C ALA A 138 -0.04 -19.99 6.24
N LEU A 139 1.20 -19.53 6.05
CA LEU A 139 1.94 -18.75 7.06
C LEU A 139 1.40 -17.32 7.27
N ALA A 140 0.47 -16.87 6.43
CA ALA A 140 -0.29 -15.64 6.66
C ALA A 140 -1.54 -15.89 7.55
N TYR A 141 -1.83 -17.14 7.90
CA TYR A 141 -2.98 -17.56 8.71
C TYR A 141 -2.57 -18.53 9.85
N GLU A 142 -2.16 -17.99 11.00
CA GLU A 142 -2.04 -18.65 12.35
C GLU A 142 -0.81 -19.54 12.65
N VAL A 143 -0.40 -19.77 13.93
CA VAL A 143 -1.03 -20.56 15.04
C VAL A 143 -0.50 -20.10 16.41
N ASP A 144 -1.37 -19.84 17.43
CA ASP A 144 -1.24 -20.29 18.86
C ASP A 144 -2.19 -19.59 19.88
N SER A 145 -3.07 -18.65 19.48
CA SER A 145 -4.04 -18.08 20.44
C SER A 145 -5.40 -18.80 20.37
N GLU A 146 -6.03 -19.06 21.54
CA GLU A 146 -7.41 -19.57 21.63
C GLU A 146 -8.41 -18.71 20.82
N ARG A 147 -8.07 -17.43 20.62
CA ARG A 147 -8.84 -16.45 19.85
C ARG A 147 -8.76 -16.67 18.33
N THR A 148 -7.60 -17.10 17.82
CA THR A 148 -7.38 -17.44 16.41
C THR A 148 -8.04 -18.79 16.08
N ARG A 149 -7.89 -19.79 16.96
CA ARG A 149 -8.57 -21.09 16.83
C ARG A 149 -10.11 -20.99 16.76
N ALA A 150 -10.72 -20.03 17.47
CA ALA A 150 -12.16 -19.74 17.36
C ALA A 150 -12.55 -19.08 16.03
N ALA A 151 -11.70 -18.20 15.48
CA ALA A 151 -11.89 -17.59 14.15
C ALA A 151 -11.79 -18.65 13.03
N GLN A 152 -10.79 -19.55 13.09
CA GLN A 152 -10.66 -20.69 12.18
C GLN A 152 -11.82 -21.70 12.27
N MET A 153 -12.33 -22.01 13.47
CA MET A 153 -13.50 -22.89 13.62
C MET A 153 -14.79 -22.26 13.09
N SER A 154 -14.80 -20.96 12.80
CA SER A 154 -15.92 -20.26 12.19
C SER A 154 -15.80 -20.06 10.67
N ALA A 155 -14.82 -20.70 10.00
CA ALA A 155 -14.45 -20.59 8.57
C ALA A 155 -15.61 -20.67 7.55
N ARG A 156 -16.45 -19.64 7.58
CA ARG A 156 -17.16 -19.07 6.45
C ARG A 156 -16.27 -17.93 5.93
N ALA A 157 -16.24 -17.74 4.62
CA ALA A 157 -15.38 -16.76 3.95
C ALA A 157 -15.63 -15.29 4.39
N ASP A 158 -16.70 -15.03 5.13
CA ASP A 158 -17.20 -13.74 5.58
C ASP A 158 -16.65 -13.27 6.95
N VAL A 159 -15.90 -14.10 7.69
CA VAL A 159 -15.37 -13.71 9.02
C VAL A 159 -14.09 -12.88 8.88
N ARG A 160 -14.09 -11.65 9.40
CA ARG A 160 -12.95 -10.71 9.37
C ARG A 160 -11.92 -11.01 10.49
N PRO A 161 -10.60 -10.81 10.26
CA PRO A 161 -9.59 -11.00 11.30
C PRO A 161 -9.74 -10.00 12.45
N ILE A 162 -9.57 -10.46 13.69
CA ILE A 162 -9.73 -9.65 14.90
C ILE A 162 -8.57 -8.66 15.05
N LYS A 163 -8.87 -7.45 15.53
CA LYS A 163 -7.93 -6.42 15.96
C LYS A 163 -6.80 -7.01 16.81
N GLY A 164 -5.56 -6.73 16.43
CA GLY A 164 -4.34 -7.27 17.04
C GLY A 164 -3.96 -8.71 16.63
N THR A 165 -4.75 -9.38 15.78
CA THR A 165 -4.45 -10.72 15.22
C THR A 165 -4.16 -10.69 13.72
N ARG A 166 -4.10 -9.49 13.13
CA ARG A 166 -3.84 -9.31 11.70
C ARG A 166 -2.37 -9.60 11.43
N PHE A 167 -2.09 -10.66 10.67
CA PHE A 167 -0.88 -10.67 9.85
C PHE A 167 -1.11 -9.62 8.78
N GLU A 168 -0.50 -8.45 8.95
CA GLU A 168 -0.72 -7.34 8.06
C GLU A 168 0.08 -7.57 6.77
N LEU A 169 -0.62 -7.46 5.64
CA LEU A 169 0.06 -7.18 4.39
C LEU A 169 0.64 -5.78 4.52
N THR A 170 1.96 -5.69 4.62
CA THR A 170 2.67 -4.45 4.94
C THR A 170 3.20 -3.73 3.70
N ALA A 171 3.32 -4.45 2.59
CA ALA A 171 3.74 -3.89 1.31
C ALA A 171 3.24 -4.74 0.15
N ALA A 172 2.93 -4.11 -0.99
CA ALA A 172 2.71 -4.79 -2.25
C ALA A 172 3.02 -3.92 -3.47
N SER A 173 3.70 -4.52 -4.46
CA SER A 173 3.96 -3.91 -5.77
C SER A 173 3.65 -4.90 -6.88
N LEU A 174 2.91 -4.42 -7.89
CA LEU A 174 2.60 -5.18 -9.09
C LEU A 174 3.53 -4.77 -10.22
N GLU A 175 4.27 -5.73 -10.71
CA GLU A 175 5.24 -5.50 -11.76
C GLU A 175 4.62 -5.66 -13.14
N LYS A 176 5.16 -4.91 -14.11
CA LYS A 176 4.69 -4.92 -15.52
C LYS A 176 4.75 -6.32 -16.17
N ASN A 177 5.53 -7.24 -15.63
CA ASN A 177 5.63 -8.62 -16.09
C ASN A 177 4.55 -9.54 -15.48
N GLY A 178 3.61 -9.03 -14.70
CA GLY A 178 2.55 -9.83 -14.09
C GLY A 178 2.87 -10.35 -12.70
N VAL A 179 4.01 -9.98 -12.10
CA VAL A 179 4.38 -10.50 -10.77
C VAL A 179 3.95 -9.50 -9.71
N LEU A 180 3.04 -9.91 -8.83
CA LEU A 180 2.72 -9.19 -7.60
C LEU A 180 3.66 -9.66 -6.50
N PHE A 181 4.56 -8.79 -6.05
CA PHE A 181 5.30 -8.98 -4.81
C PHE A 181 4.50 -8.41 -3.66
N PHE A 182 4.44 -9.14 -2.55
CA PHE A 182 3.74 -8.71 -1.35
C PHE A 182 4.42 -9.27 -0.10
N ALA A 183 4.41 -8.47 0.97
CA ALA A 183 5.05 -8.81 2.23
C ALA A 183 4.02 -8.95 3.34
N PHE A 184 4.22 -9.95 4.19
CA PHE A 184 3.53 -10.06 5.48
C PHE A 184 4.54 -9.96 6.61
N PHE A 185 4.16 -9.27 7.68
CA PHE A 185 4.88 -9.40 8.93
C PHE A 185 4.35 -10.58 9.75
N SER A 186 5.26 -11.44 10.23
CA SER A 186 4.98 -12.54 11.16
C SER A 186 5.72 -12.31 12.48
N PRO A 187 5.01 -12.20 13.62
CA PRO A 187 5.66 -12.15 14.93
C PRO A 187 6.28 -13.49 15.33
N GLU A 188 5.78 -14.60 14.75
CA GLU A 188 6.29 -15.94 15.03
C GLU A 188 7.60 -16.24 14.30
N PRO A 189 8.48 -17.05 14.89
CA PRO A 189 9.73 -17.42 14.24
C PRO A 189 9.52 -18.27 12.99
N TYR A 190 10.18 -17.90 11.88
CA TYR A 190 10.22 -18.71 10.67
C TYR A 190 11.60 -19.34 10.50
N ARG A 191 11.66 -20.69 10.44
CA ARG A 191 12.92 -21.46 10.33
C ARG A 191 14.00 -21.00 11.35
N GLY A 192 13.58 -20.69 12.57
CA GLY A 192 14.46 -20.28 13.67
C GLY A 192 14.79 -18.78 13.73
N GLN A 193 14.33 -17.96 12.77
CA GLN A 193 14.49 -16.50 12.80
C GLN A 193 13.27 -15.86 13.46
N LYS A 194 13.47 -15.06 14.52
CA LYS A 194 12.39 -14.36 15.23
C LYS A 194 11.96 -13.10 14.44
N ALA A 195 10.68 -12.73 14.54
CA ALA A 195 10.09 -11.52 13.95
C ALA A 195 10.51 -11.31 12.49
N VAL A 196 9.73 -11.85 11.55
CA VAL A 196 10.15 -11.91 10.15
C VAL A 196 9.14 -11.23 9.24
N SER A 197 9.62 -10.47 8.28
CA SER A 197 8.83 -10.18 7.09
C SER A 197 9.03 -11.28 6.05
N LEU A 198 7.92 -11.84 5.59
CA LEU A 198 7.86 -12.89 4.57
C LEU A 198 7.39 -12.26 3.26
N VAL A 199 8.25 -12.26 2.24
CA VAL A 199 7.91 -11.73 0.92
C VAL A 199 7.57 -12.87 -0.01
N TYR A 200 6.40 -12.79 -0.63
CA TYR A 200 5.90 -13.75 -1.60
C TYR A 200 5.79 -13.09 -2.99
N ALA A 201 5.75 -13.95 -4.02
CA ALA A 201 5.53 -13.54 -5.41
C ALA A 201 4.38 -14.35 -5.99
N LEU A 202 3.35 -13.64 -6.46
CA LEU A 202 2.21 -14.20 -7.19
C LEU A 202 2.38 -13.85 -8.67
N ARG A 203 2.61 -14.86 -9.51
CA ARG A 203 2.78 -14.66 -10.95
C ARG A 203 1.43 -14.78 -11.65
N TRP A 204 1.03 -13.74 -12.38
CA TRP A 204 -0.26 -13.68 -13.07
C TRP A 204 -0.52 -14.87 -14.00
N GLU A 205 0.50 -15.22 -14.79
CA GLU A 205 0.43 -16.26 -15.82
C GLU A 205 0.65 -17.68 -15.25
N ASP A 206 0.94 -17.81 -13.96
CA ASP A 206 1.13 -19.09 -13.29
C ASP A 206 -0.07 -19.41 -12.40
N PRO A 207 -1.08 -20.17 -12.89
CA PRO A 207 -2.21 -20.54 -12.07
C PRO A 207 -1.79 -21.42 -10.87
N ALA A 208 -0.66 -22.12 -10.90
CA ALA A 208 -0.18 -22.89 -9.76
C ALA A 208 0.26 -21.99 -8.58
N ASP A 209 0.69 -20.75 -8.85
CA ASP A 209 1.05 -19.77 -7.83
C ASP A 209 -0.17 -19.26 -7.04
N ILE A 210 -1.38 -19.38 -7.59
CA ILE A 210 -2.64 -18.88 -7.01
C ILE A 210 -3.31 -19.94 -6.12
N PHE A 211 -2.91 -21.20 -6.25
CA PHE A 211 -3.46 -22.33 -5.52
C PHE A 211 -2.37 -22.97 -4.66
N ALA A 212 -1.85 -22.24 -3.67
CA ALA A 212 -1.07 -22.85 -2.59
C ALA A 212 -1.90 -24.01 -2.03
N ARG A 213 -1.55 -25.24 -2.40
CA ARG A 213 -2.33 -26.39 -2.00
C ARG A 213 -2.09 -26.58 -0.51
N ALA A 214 -3.14 -26.85 0.25
CA ALA A 214 -3.06 -26.97 1.70
C ALA A 214 -2.10 -28.08 2.16
N ASP A 215 -1.81 -29.05 1.28
CA ASP A 215 -0.93 -30.19 1.48
C ASP A 215 0.55 -29.91 1.15
N GLU A 216 0.87 -28.88 0.35
CA GLU A 216 2.26 -28.50 0.03
C GLU A 216 2.38 -26.96 -0.04
N PRO A 217 2.44 -26.27 1.13
CA PRO A 217 2.49 -24.82 1.16
C PRO A 217 3.81 -24.31 0.61
N ARG A 218 3.75 -23.48 -0.44
CA ARG A 218 4.91 -22.77 -0.97
C ARG A 218 5.47 -21.80 0.07
N GLY A 219 6.78 -21.85 0.28
CA GLY A 219 7.49 -20.90 1.14
C GLY A 219 7.63 -19.51 0.51
N PRO A 220 8.01 -18.50 1.31
CA PRO A 220 8.31 -17.16 0.82
C PRO A 220 9.54 -17.16 -0.10
N GLU A 221 9.57 -16.20 -1.02
CA GLU A 221 10.75 -15.91 -1.86
C GLU A 221 11.87 -15.28 -1.03
N ILE A 222 11.50 -14.45 -0.05
CA ILE A 222 12.43 -13.72 0.80
C ILE A 222 11.96 -13.75 2.25
N VAL A 223 12.91 -13.96 3.16
CA VAL A 223 12.72 -13.81 4.61
C VAL A 223 13.62 -12.67 5.06
N ILE A 224 13.02 -11.64 5.66
CA ILE A 224 13.73 -10.53 6.26
C ILE A 224 13.61 -10.64 7.78
N PRO A 225 14.71 -10.96 8.49
CA PRO A 225 14.69 -11.07 9.94
C PRO A 225 14.68 -9.70 10.61
N GLU A 226 14.04 -9.64 11.78
CA GLU A 226 14.08 -8.53 12.74
C GLU A 226 13.66 -7.17 12.15
N ALA A 227 12.87 -7.19 11.06
CA ALA A 227 12.40 -5.98 10.41
C ALA A 227 11.03 -6.19 9.74
N THR A 228 10.28 -5.09 9.67
CA THR A 228 9.03 -4.98 8.94
C THR A 228 9.31 -4.41 7.56
N VAL A 229 8.94 -5.12 6.49
CA VAL A 229 8.98 -4.59 5.12
C VAL A 229 7.81 -3.64 4.94
N VAL A 230 8.08 -2.36 4.66
CA VAL A 230 7.07 -1.31 4.51
C VAL A 230 6.83 -0.91 3.05
N ASP A 231 7.79 -1.20 2.17
CA ASP A 231 7.61 -1.03 0.74
C ASP A 231 8.47 -2.01 -0.07
N VAL A 232 8.03 -2.36 -1.28
CA VAL A 232 8.74 -3.27 -2.19
C VAL A 232 8.74 -2.68 -3.59
N LEU A 233 9.90 -2.71 -4.24
CA LEU A 233 10.06 -2.11 -5.56
C LEU A 233 10.97 -2.94 -6.45
N TRP A 234 10.46 -3.38 -7.60
CA TRP A 234 11.31 -3.98 -8.62
C TRP A 234 12.03 -2.92 -9.43
N VAL A 235 13.34 -3.08 -9.57
CA VAL A 235 14.22 -2.14 -10.23
C VAL A 235 14.94 -2.87 -11.36
N ARG A 236 14.77 -2.35 -12.57
CA ARG A 236 15.55 -2.81 -13.72
C ARG A 236 16.97 -2.29 -13.61
N GLY A 237 17.93 -3.10 -14.06
CA GLY A 237 19.32 -2.66 -14.10
C GLY A 237 19.51 -1.40 -14.95
N GLY A 238 20.40 -0.52 -14.53
CA GLY A 238 20.67 0.77 -15.19
C GLY A 238 21.96 1.39 -14.68
N GLU A 239 22.41 2.49 -15.30
CA GLU A 239 23.69 3.14 -14.97
C GLU A 239 23.78 3.62 -13.52
N ARG A 240 22.65 4.01 -12.93
CA ARG A 240 22.51 4.49 -11.55
C ARG A 240 21.88 3.46 -10.61
N GLY A 241 21.54 2.29 -11.16
CA GLY A 241 20.85 1.22 -10.48
C GLY A 241 21.73 -0.01 -10.22
N PRO A 242 21.12 -1.14 -9.84
CA PRO A 242 21.82 -2.41 -9.68
C PRO A 242 22.45 -2.89 -10.99
N ARG A 243 23.51 -3.71 -10.87
CA ARG A 243 24.03 -4.52 -11.98
C ARG A 243 23.06 -5.67 -12.28
N GLY A 244 22.07 -5.40 -13.14
CA GLY A 244 20.98 -6.32 -13.45
C GLY A 244 19.71 -5.99 -12.67
N ASN A 245 18.65 -6.77 -12.87
CA ASN A 245 17.37 -6.50 -12.20
C ASN A 245 17.43 -6.95 -10.74
N ALA A 246 16.77 -6.21 -9.85
CA ALA A 246 16.67 -6.56 -8.44
C ALA A 246 15.35 -6.09 -7.84
N LEU A 247 14.89 -6.78 -6.80
CA LEU A 247 13.85 -6.29 -5.91
C LEU A 247 14.49 -5.55 -4.74
N TYR A 248 14.04 -4.34 -4.47
CA TYR A 248 14.40 -3.59 -3.28
C TYR A 248 13.28 -3.65 -2.26
N LEU A 249 13.66 -3.75 -0.99
CA LEU A 249 12.72 -3.75 0.13
C LEU A 249 13.11 -2.59 1.04
N LEU A 250 12.15 -1.69 1.30
CA LEU A 250 12.25 -0.70 2.35
C LEU A 250 11.71 -1.31 3.63
N THR A 251 12.44 -1.12 4.74
CA THR A 251 12.14 -1.76 6.01
C THR A 251 12.21 -0.79 7.17
N GLU A 252 11.45 -1.08 8.22
CA GLU A 252 11.63 -0.55 9.56
C GLU A 252 12.24 -1.64 10.44
N GLN A 253 13.34 -1.38 11.16
CA GLN A 253 14.05 -2.39 11.96
C GLN A 253 13.34 -2.73 13.28
N ASP A 254 12.06 -3.11 13.21
CA ASP A 254 11.26 -3.52 14.36
C ASP A 254 9.94 -4.21 13.94
N LEU A 255 9.12 -4.53 14.94
CA LEU A 255 7.71 -4.86 14.80
C LEU A 255 6.94 -3.72 14.10
N PRO A 256 5.88 -4.04 13.34
CA PRO A 256 4.98 -3.04 12.77
C PRO A 256 4.42 -2.11 13.83
N HIS A 257 4.06 -0.89 13.43
CA HIS A 257 3.38 0.05 14.31
C HIS A 257 2.07 -0.53 14.82
N ASN A 258 1.82 -0.39 16.12
CA ASN A 258 0.59 -0.79 16.75
C ASN A 258 -0.05 0.40 17.47
N HIS A 259 -1.00 1.04 16.78
CA HIS A 259 -1.72 2.21 17.29
C HIS A 259 -2.58 1.95 18.54
N ASP A 260 -2.75 0.69 18.95
CA ASP A 260 -3.43 0.35 20.20
C ASP A 260 -2.50 0.40 21.42
N ILE A 261 -1.19 0.39 21.20
CA ILE A 261 -0.20 0.49 22.25
C ILE A 261 0.12 1.99 22.44
N PRO A 262 -0.13 2.56 23.64
CA PRO A 262 0.22 3.95 23.91
C PRO A 262 1.71 4.21 23.65
N HIS A 263 2.01 5.30 22.94
CA HIS A 263 3.38 5.73 22.61
C HIS A 263 4.16 4.77 21.70
N ASP A 264 3.54 3.78 21.07
CA ASP A 264 4.24 2.90 20.14
C ASP A 264 4.79 3.64 18.90
N THR A 265 4.08 4.68 18.45
CA THR A 265 4.52 5.58 17.37
C THR A 265 5.75 6.40 17.72
N ASP A 266 6.05 6.55 19.01
CA ASP A 266 7.23 7.29 19.50
C ASP A 266 8.49 6.40 19.52
N ARG A 267 8.32 5.08 19.40
CA ARG A 267 9.43 4.13 19.36
C ARG A 267 10.22 4.29 18.06
N ALA A 268 11.53 4.45 18.20
CA ALA A 268 12.43 4.53 17.05
C ALA A 268 12.45 3.20 16.30
N ARG A 269 12.21 3.26 14.99
CA ARG A 269 12.31 2.14 14.07
C ARG A 269 13.17 2.57 12.88
N PRO A 270 14.51 2.44 12.98
CA PRO A 270 15.39 2.91 11.92
C PRO A 270 15.00 2.33 10.56
N ALA A 271 14.95 3.19 9.54
CA ALA A 271 14.74 2.73 8.18
C ALA A 271 15.91 1.84 7.73
N GLY A 272 15.64 0.83 6.91
CA GLY A 272 16.66 0.00 6.30
C GLY A 272 16.31 -0.41 4.87
N VAL A 273 17.32 -0.72 4.07
CA VAL A 273 17.17 -1.12 2.67
C VAL A 273 17.80 -2.48 2.43
N TRP A 274 17.04 -3.36 1.80
CA TRP A 274 17.50 -4.65 1.32
C TRP A 274 17.39 -4.73 -0.19
N ARG A 275 18.25 -5.56 -0.79
CA ARG A 275 18.24 -5.88 -2.23
C ARG A 275 18.23 -7.38 -2.44
N TRP A 276 17.35 -7.87 -3.30
CA TRP A 276 17.26 -9.27 -3.71
C TRP A 276 17.44 -9.42 -5.22
N THR A 277 18.30 -10.34 -5.64
CA THR A 277 18.68 -10.54 -7.05
C THR A 277 18.21 -11.88 -7.61
N GLY A 278 17.15 -12.47 -7.07
CA GLY A 278 16.66 -13.80 -7.44
C GLY A 278 17.19 -14.93 -6.55
N GLU A 279 18.42 -14.79 -6.04
CA GLU A 279 19.09 -15.85 -5.26
C GLU A 279 19.24 -15.50 -3.78
N ARG A 280 19.59 -14.23 -3.49
CA ARG A 280 19.95 -13.80 -2.14
C ARG A 280 19.45 -12.39 -1.85
N ALA A 281 18.86 -12.24 -0.66
CA ALA A 281 18.60 -10.93 -0.09
C ALA A 281 19.86 -10.43 0.65
N THR A 282 20.23 -9.19 0.39
CA THR A 282 21.38 -8.51 0.97
C THR A 282 20.91 -7.23 1.63
N HIS A 283 21.21 -7.08 2.91
CA HIS A 283 21.01 -5.82 3.61
C HIS A 283 22.07 -4.82 3.15
N LEU A 284 21.62 -3.67 2.63
CA LEU A 284 22.51 -2.63 2.10
C LEU A 284 22.81 -1.57 3.15
N LYS A 285 21.80 -1.12 3.89
CA LYS A 285 21.94 0.02 4.80
C LYS A 285 20.84 0.04 5.85
N THR A 286 21.22 0.39 7.08
CA THR A 286 20.32 0.99 8.08
C THR A 286 20.61 2.49 8.15
N PHE A 287 19.58 3.31 8.19
CA PHE A 287 19.67 4.77 8.32
C PHE A 287 19.67 5.19 9.78
N ASP A 288 19.88 6.49 10.00
CA ASP A 288 19.79 7.09 11.33
C ASP A 288 18.38 6.91 11.92
N ASP A 289 18.30 6.90 13.25
CA ASP A 289 17.07 6.64 14.02
C ASP A 289 15.98 7.70 13.84
N ASP A 290 16.33 8.85 13.27
CA ASP A 290 15.38 9.91 12.96
C ASP A 290 14.64 9.73 11.64
N ILE A 291 15.07 8.79 10.79
CA ILE A 291 14.46 8.56 9.49
C ILE A 291 13.23 7.65 9.63
N ARG A 292 12.06 8.21 9.34
CA ARG A 292 10.79 7.47 9.19
C ARG A 292 10.49 7.28 7.70
N PRO A 293 10.58 6.06 7.16
CA PRO A 293 10.40 5.82 5.74
C PRO A 293 8.92 5.90 5.33
N ASP A 294 8.61 6.53 4.19
CA ASP A 294 7.26 6.57 3.63
C ASP A 294 7.12 5.68 2.39
N ALA A 295 7.95 5.90 1.36
CA ALA A 295 7.85 5.18 0.09
C ALA A 295 9.19 5.09 -0.66
N LEU A 296 9.37 4.02 -1.42
CA LEU A 296 10.52 3.76 -2.27
C LEU A 296 10.14 3.97 -3.75
N TYR A 297 11.01 4.67 -4.48
CA TYR A 297 10.81 5.01 -5.88
C TYR A 297 12.01 4.66 -6.73
N VAL A 298 11.75 4.44 -8.02
CA VAL A 298 12.77 4.23 -9.05
C VAL A 298 12.59 5.26 -10.16
N GLY A 299 13.64 6.03 -10.36
CA GLY A 299 13.77 6.98 -11.46
C GLY A 299 14.54 6.44 -12.63
N LYS A 300 14.84 7.35 -13.54
CA LYS A 300 15.61 7.07 -14.74
C LYS A 300 16.95 6.39 -14.41
N ASP A 301 17.32 5.43 -15.24
CA ASP A 301 18.58 4.68 -15.16
C ASP A 301 18.79 3.92 -13.83
N GLY A 302 17.71 3.63 -13.09
CA GLY A 302 17.74 2.88 -11.84
C GLY A 302 18.10 3.72 -10.61
N LEU A 303 18.01 5.05 -10.72
CA LEU A 303 18.09 5.97 -9.59
C LEU A 303 17.09 5.55 -8.50
N LEU A 304 17.56 5.36 -7.26
CA LEU A 304 16.70 5.04 -6.13
C LEU A 304 16.43 6.28 -5.29
N LEU A 305 15.19 6.43 -4.88
CA LEU A 305 14.77 7.49 -3.98
C LEU A 305 13.86 6.92 -2.88
N ILE A 306 14.12 7.30 -1.64
CA ILE A 306 13.20 7.07 -0.53
C ILE A 306 12.64 8.42 -0.11
N ASP A 307 11.32 8.52 -0.11
CA ASP A 307 10.62 9.60 0.59
C ASP A 307 10.46 9.20 2.05
N ALA A 308 10.75 10.14 2.94
CA ALA A 308 10.80 9.89 4.38
C ALA A 308 10.52 11.18 5.13
N SER A 309 10.29 11.07 6.44
CA SER A 309 10.22 12.19 7.36
C SER A 309 11.24 12.07 8.48
N SER A 310 11.61 13.21 9.04
CA SER A 310 12.52 13.33 10.18
C SER A 310 11.74 13.36 11.50
N SER A 311 11.98 12.43 12.41
CA SER A 311 11.38 12.49 13.75
C SER A 311 11.93 13.65 14.62
N ARG A 312 13.06 14.25 14.23
CA ARG A 312 13.70 15.35 15.01
C ARG A 312 13.03 16.70 14.83
N ASN A 313 12.50 16.95 13.64
CA ASN A 313 11.97 18.27 13.26
C ASN A 313 10.74 18.19 12.35
N GLU A 314 10.22 16.99 12.06
CA GLU A 314 9.05 16.77 11.21
C GLU A 314 9.21 17.33 9.78
N HIS A 315 10.46 17.45 9.32
CA HIS A 315 10.74 17.80 7.94
C HIS A 315 10.60 16.59 7.03
N ASP A 316 10.10 16.83 5.83
CA ASP A 316 10.17 15.86 4.73
C ASP A 316 11.65 15.70 4.31
N ILE A 317 12.04 14.50 3.94
CA ILE A 317 13.40 14.10 3.57
C ILE A 317 13.32 13.31 2.25
N ALA A 318 14.28 13.56 1.35
CA ALA A 318 14.59 12.63 0.28
C ALA A 318 15.95 11.96 0.53
N LEU A 319 15.99 10.63 0.51
CA LEU A 319 17.23 9.85 0.47
C LEU A 319 17.46 9.38 -0.97
N VAL A 320 18.60 9.72 -1.55
CA VAL A 320 18.89 9.46 -2.97
C VAL A 320 20.11 8.57 -3.11
N SER A 321 19.99 7.49 -3.88
CA SER A 321 21.11 6.63 -4.27
C SER A 321 21.27 6.56 -5.79
N ARG A 322 22.52 6.70 -6.25
CA ARG A 322 22.91 6.72 -7.67
C ARG A 322 23.82 5.55 -8.05
N ASP A 323 23.96 4.57 -7.17
CA ASP A 323 24.86 3.43 -7.32
C ASP A 323 24.17 2.11 -6.93
N GLY A 324 22.85 2.03 -7.16
CA GLY A 324 22.08 0.83 -6.85
C GLY A 324 21.94 0.54 -5.35
N GLY A 325 21.96 1.57 -4.51
CA GLY A 325 21.70 1.49 -3.07
C GLY A 325 22.94 1.33 -2.19
N GLU A 326 24.14 1.38 -2.75
CA GLU A 326 25.41 1.22 -2.02
C GLU A 326 25.74 2.49 -1.20
N SER A 327 25.42 3.67 -1.73
CA SER A 327 25.54 4.95 -1.02
C SER A 327 24.27 5.80 -1.15
N TRP A 328 24.04 6.64 -0.14
CA TRP A 328 22.82 7.45 -0.01
C TRP A 328 23.15 8.88 0.43
N THR A 329 22.51 9.85 -0.21
CA THR A 329 22.57 11.27 0.18
C THR A 329 21.23 11.69 0.78
N ARG A 330 21.25 12.30 1.96
CA ARG A 330 20.08 12.92 2.60
C ARG A 330 19.89 14.33 2.08
N GLN A 331 18.66 14.66 1.72
CA GLN A 331 18.22 16.00 1.33
C GLN A 331 17.06 16.41 2.22
N ASP A 332 17.17 17.56 2.88
CA ASP A 332 16.10 18.16 3.67
C ASP A 332 15.16 18.91 2.72
N GLU A 333 13.89 18.52 2.71
CA GLU A 333 12.84 19.12 1.87
C GLU A 333 12.10 20.25 2.59
N GLY A 334 12.50 20.54 3.83
CA GLY A 334 11.87 21.54 4.68
C GLY A 334 10.62 21.03 5.40
N PRO A 335 9.95 21.92 6.13
CA PRO A 335 8.82 21.55 6.97
C PRO A 335 7.64 21.05 6.13
N GLY A 336 6.94 20.04 6.63
CA GLY A 336 5.67 19.56 6.09
C GLY A 336 5.51 18.06 6.26
N ALA A 337 4.26 17.62 6.32
CA ALA A 337 3.85 16.21 6.43
C ALA A 337 3.02 15.79 5.19
N ALA A 338 3.27 16.44 4.05
CA ALA A 338 2.47 16.25 2.85
C ALA A 338 3.05 15.19 1.91
N GLY A 339 4.25 14.68 2.22
CA GLY A 339 4.97 13.75 1.37
C GLY A 339 5.29 14.32 -0.02
N GLY A 340 5.88 13.49 -0.86
CA GLY A 340 6.14 13.79 -2.26
C GLY A 340 5.83 12.61 -3.16
N HIS A 341 5.49 12.91 -4.40
CA HIS A 341 5.35 11.92 -5.45
C HIS A 341 6.54 12.02 -6.38
N PHE A 342 7.27 10.92 -6.57
CA PHE A 342 8.34 10.86 -7.56
C PHE A 342 7.81 10.22 -8.85
N GLU A 343 8.08 10.87 -9.98
CA GLU A 343 7.63 10.37 -11.28
C GLU A 343 8.30 9.03 -11.62
N ASN A 344 7.49 8.01 -11.86
CA ASN A 344 7.97 6.68 -12.21
C ASN A 344 8.83 6.70 -13.49
N GLY A 345 10.11 6.33 -13.37
CA GLY A 345 11.06 6.33 -14.49
C GLY A 345 11.52 7.73 -14.92
N GLY A 346 11.05 8.79 -14.26
CA GLY A 346 11.47 10.17 -14.48
C GLY A 346 12.61 10.61 -13.57
N THR A 347 12.83 11.91 -13.52
CA THR A 347 13.76 12.58 -12.58
C THR A 347 13.06 13.63 -11.73
N THR A 348 11.76 13.85 -11.92
CA THR A 348 11.02 14.91 -11.25
C THR A 348 10.35 14.40 -9.97
N LYS A 349 10.58 15.10 -8.85
CA LYS A 349 9.80 14.96 -7.61
C LYS A 349 8.78 16.09 -7.54
N TRP A 350 7.54 15.74 -7.22
CA TRP A 350 6.41 16.64 -6.99
C TRP A 350 6.07 16.66 -5.50
N ARG A 351 5.65 17.81 -4.97
CA ARG A 351 5.21 17.97 -3.58
C ARG A 351 4.10 19.01 -3.50
N TYR A 352 3.09 18.75 -2.69
CA TYR A 352 2.06 19.73 -2.39
C TYR A 352 2.36 20.41 -1.04
N PHE A 353 2.42 21.73 -1.00
CA PHE A 353 2.68 22.49 0.23
C PHE A 353 1.92 23.81 0.22
N GLY A 354 1.16 24.09 1.29
CA GLY A 354 0.52 25.39 1.49
C GLY A 354 -0.29 25.88 0.29
N TYR A 355 -1.05 25.00 -0.36
CA TYR A 355 -1.85 25.26 -1.57
C TYR A 355 -1.06 25.41 -2.88
N SER A 356 0.24 25.12 -2.87
CA SER A 356 1.10 25.13 -4.05
C SER A 356 1.52 23.71 -4.41
N LEU A 357 1.53 23.40 -5.71
CA LEU A 357 2.22 22.22 -6.24
C LEU A 357 3.63 22.64 -6.65
N LEU A 358 4.62 22.04 -6.01
CA LEU A 358 6.04 22.27 -6.24
C LEU A 358 6.63 21.09 -7.01
N SER A 359 7.61 21.35 -7.86
CA SER A 359 8.41 20.33 -8.52
C SER A 359 9.88 20.65 -8.48
N ARG A 360 10.71 19.62 -8.55
CA ARG A 360 12.15 19.75 -8.75
C ARG A 360 12.71 18.54 -9.49
N GLU A 361 13.82 18.79 -10.18
CA GLU A 361 14.61 17.73 -10.80
C GLU A 361 15.60 17.13 -9.80
N ILE A 362 15.65 15.79 -9.77
CA ILE A 362 16.65 15.02 -9.05
C ILE A 362 17.76 14.66 -10.04
N HIS A 363 18.85 15.42 -10.00
CA HIS A 363 20.00 15.25 -10.91
C HIS A 363 20.93 14.12 -10.55
#